data_AF-A0A554UQ47-F1
#
_entry.id   AF-A0A554UQ47-F1
#
_cell.length_a   1.000
_cell.length_b   1.000
_cell.length_c   1.000
_cell.angle_alpha   90.00
_cell.angle_beta   90.00
_cell.angle_gamma   90.00
#
_symmetry.space_group_name_H-M   'P 1'
#
loop_
_entity.id
_entity.type
_entity.pdbx_description
1 polymer ?
#
loop_
_entity_poly.entity_id
_entity_poly.type
_entity_poly.pdbx_seq_one_letter_code
_entity_poly.pdbx_strand_id
1 'polypeptide(L)'
;MPLQPDPDDPAQILALLPNRWHSQFLAEYRSGLDAAREVGQWPQLRALLHRWRLRATAYADPGFDAAARAARNPHPEDLVPLPGWTDRQ
;
A
#
# COMPACT_ATOMS: atom_id res chain seq x y z
N MET A 1 -30.99 2.59 4.85
CA MET A 1 -29.70 1.92 5.12
C MET A 1 -28.60 2.96 5.00
N PRO A 2 -27.80 3.24 6.03
CA PRO A 2 -26.60 4.06 5.84
C PRO A 2 -25.66 3.30 4.91
N LEU A 3 -25.25 3.94 3.81
CA LEU A 3 -24.22 3.41 2.92
C LEU A 3 -22.95 3.28 3.76
N GLN A 4 -22.47 2.05 4.00
CA GLN A 4 -21.15 1.87 4.60
C GLN A 4 -20.14 2.56 3.68
N PRO A 5 -19.29 3.46 4.20
CA PRO A 5 -18.32 4.16 3.39
C PRO A 5 -17.40 3.14 2.71
N ASP A 6 -17.20 3.29 1.40
CA ASP A 6 -16.33 2.38 0.63
C ASP A 6 -14.94 2.40 1.27
N PRO A 7 -14.40 1.24 1.70
CA PRO A 7 -13.07 1.19 2.29
C PRO A 7 -11.96 1.61 1.31
N ASP A 8 -12.22 1.57 0.00
CA ASP A 8 -11.33 2.07 -1.05
C ASP A 8 -11.57 3.57 -1.36
N ASP A 9 -12.40 4.27 -0.58
CA ASP A 9 -12.61 5.72 -0.75
C ASP A 9 -11.30 6.47 -0.49
N PRO A 10 -10.82 7.32 -1.43
CA PRO A 10 -9.63 8.14 -1.24
C PRO A 10 -9.64 8.96 0.05
N ALA A 11 -10.81 9.41 0.53
CA ALA A 11 -10.91 10.13 1.81
C ALA A 11 -10.59 9.23 3.02
N GLN A 12 -11.10 7.98 3.01
CA GLN A 12 -10.81 6.98 4.05
C GLN A 12 -9.34 6.57 4.04
N ILE A 13 -8.75 6.42 2.85
CA ILE A 13 -7.32 6.13 2.67
C ILE A 13 -6.49 7.29 3.23
N LEU A 14 -6.81 8.53 2.89
CA LEU A 14 -6.09 9.72 3.39
C LEU A 14 -6.17 9.88 4.91
N ALA A 15 -7.33 9.60 5.51
CA ALA A 15 -7.51 9.67 6.96
C ALA A 15 -6.62 8.67 7.71
N LEU A 16 -6.37 7.50 7.11
CA LEU A 16 -5.56 6.43 7.70
C LEU A 16 -4.07 6.56 7.36
N LEU A 17 -3.74 7.12 6.20
CA LEU A 17 -2.39 7.21 5.70
C LEU A 17 -1.60 8.29 6.48
N PRO A 18 -0.34 8.05 6.86
CA PRO A 18 0.48 9.08 7.49
C PRO A 18 0.76 10.26 6.55
N ASN A 19 0.81 11.49 7.09
CA ASN A 19 0.99 12.74 6.32
C ASN A 19 2.18 12.72 5.34
N ARG A 20 3.27 12.02 5.67
CA ARG A 20 4.46 11.88 4.80
C ARG A 20 4.16 11.24 3.44
N TRP A 21 3.12 10.41 3.36
CA TRP A 21 2.72 9.70 2.15
C TRP A 21 1.53 10.37 1.43
N HIS A 22 0.92 11.39 2.01
CA HIS A 22 -0.24 12.09 1.42
C HIS A 22 0.09 12.70 0.06
N SER A 23 1.25 13.36 -0.06
CA SER A 23 1.68 14.00 -1.31
C SER A 23 1.85 12.98 -2.44
N GLN A 24 2.46 11.83 -2.14
CA GLN A 24 2.63 10.76 -3.11
C GLN A 24 1.30 10.12 -3.51
N PHE A 25 0.42 9.85 -2.54
CA PHE A 25 -0.92 9.34 -2.81
C PHE A 25 -1.70 10.29 -3.74
N LEU A 26 -1.70 11.60 -3.46
CA LEU A 26 -2.40 12.59 -4.28
C LEU A 26 -1.82 12.70 -5.70
N ALA A 27 -0.51 12.58 -5.85
CA ALA A 27 0.14 12.58 -7.16
C ALA A 27 -0.27 11.35 -8.00
N GLU A 28 -0.19 10.16 -7.41
CA GLU A 28 -0.61 8.91 -8.07
C GLU A 28 -2.12 8.87 -8.35
N TYR A 29 -2.94 9.36 -7.42
CA TYR A 29 -4.38 9.43 -7.59
C TYR A 29 -4.78 10.37 -8.73
N ARG A 30 -4.17 11.57 -8.82
CA ARG A 30 -4.39 12.50 -9.94
C ARG A 30 -3.98 11.90 -11.27
N SER A 31 -2.79 11.28 -11.33
CA SER A 31 -2.33 10.60 -12.55
C SER A 31 -3.26 9.45 -12.95
N GLY A 32 -3.75 8.66 -11.97
CA GLY A 32 -4.71 7.59 -12.21
C GLY A 32 -6.08 8.10 -12.65
N LEU A 33 -6.51 9.25 -12.14
CA LEU A 33 -7.74 9.95 -12.58
C LEU A 33 -7.64 10.45 -14.02
N ASP A 34 -6.52 11.05 -14.37
CA ASP A 34 -6.28 11.51 -15.74
C ASP A 34 -6.20 10.33 -16.71
N ALA A 35 -5.59 9.21 -16.31
CA ALA A 35 -5.62 7.97 -17.10
C ALA A 35 -7.04 7.35 -17.16
N ALA A 36 -7.80 7.38 -16.06
CA ALA A 36 -9.18 6.87 -15.97
C ALA A 36 -10.17 7.63 -16.87
N ARG A 37 -9.83 8.86 -17.28
CA ARG A 37 -10.60 9.61 -18.29
C ARG A 37 -10.53 8.97 -19.68
N GLU A 38 -9.48 8.19 -19.97
CA GLU A 38 -9.45 7.34 -21.16
C GLU A 38 -10.36 6.12 -20.96
N VAL A 39 -11.19 5.83 -21.95
CA VAL A 39 -12.26 4.81 -21.86
C VAL A 39 -11.70 3.46 -21.42
N GLY A 40 -12.22 2.93 -20.31
CA GLY A 40 -11.88 1.59 -19.80
C GLY A 40 -10.80 1.55 -18.72
N GLN A 41 -10.27 2.69 -18.27
CA GLN A 41 -9.18 2.75 -17.29
C GLN A 41 -9.67 2.86 -15.81
N TRP A 42 -10.99 2.83 -15.58
CA TRP A 42 -11.59 2.84 -14.23
C TRP A 42 -11.16 1.67 -13.33
N PRO A 43 -11.01 0.42 -13.82
CA PRO A 43 -10.52 -0.68 -13.01
C PRO A 43 -9.08 -0.47 -12.52
N GLN A 44 -8.21 0.18 -13.32
CA GLN A 44 -6.85 0.50 -12.91
C GLN A 44 -6.85 1.49 -11.75
N LEU A 45 -7.73 2.49 -11.77
CA LEU A 45 -7.90 3.44 -10.66
C LEU A 45 -8.37 2.72 -9.38
N ARG A 46 -9.34 1.80 -9.49
CA ARG A 46 -9.79 0.98 -8.35
C ARG A 46 -8.65 0.14 -7.77
N ALA A 47 -7.85 -0.50 -8.63
CA ALA A 47 -6.71 -1.30 -8.19
C ALA A 47 -5.60 -0.45 -7.53
N LEU A 48 -5.44 0.81 -7.96
CA LEU A 48 -4.55 1.76 -7.31
C LEU A 48 -5.04 2.13 -5.91
N LEU A 49 -6.33 2.47 -5.77
CA LEU A 49 -6.94 2.80 -4.47
C LEU A 49 -6.83 1.61 -3.50
N HIS A 50 -7.13 0.40 -3.96
CA HIS A 50 -7.05 -0.79 -3.13
C HIS A 50 -5.62 -1.05 -2.60
N ARG A 51 -4.59 -0.87 -3.44
CA ARG A 51 -3.19 -0.98 -3.01
C ARG A 51 -2.82 0.09 -1.98
N TRP A 52 -3.28 1.32 -2.16
CA TRP A 52 -3.04 2.39 -1.20
C TRP A 52 -3.78 2.17 0.12
N ARG A 53 -4.96 1.55 0.09
CA ARG A 53 -5.68 1.14 1.30
C ARG A 53 -4.88 0.13 2.11
N LEU A 54 -4.31 -0.89 1.47
CA LEU A 54 -3.45 -1.87 2.14
C LEU A 54 -2.21 -1.22 2.75
N ARG A 55 -1.56 -0.31 2.02
CA ARG A 55 -0.41 0.45 2.53
C ARG A 55 -0.77 1.34 3.72
N ALA A 56 -1.90 2.05 3.64
CA ALA A 56 -2.35 2.89 4.73
C ALA A 56 -2.61 2.06 5.99
N THR A 57 -3.23 0.89 5.86
CA THR A 57 -3.44 -0.04 6.98
C THR A 57 -2.12 -0.51 7.58
N ALA A 58 -1.16 -0.90 6.74
CA ALA A 58 0.16 -1.29 7.21
C ALA A 58 0.90 -0.13 7.88
N TYR A 59 0.87 1.08 7.31
CA TYR A 59 1.58 2.24 7.85
C TYR A 59 0.92 2.85 9.09
N ALA A 60 -0.36 2.59 9.31
CA ALA A 60 -1.06 2.96 10.53
C ALA A 60 -0.71 2.05 11.72
N ASP A 61 -0.11 0.87 11.46
CA ASP A 61 0.41 0.01 12.52
C ASP A 61 1.64 0.67 13.17
N PRO A 62 1.62 0.97 14.48
CA PRO A 62 2.77 1.56 15.18
C PRO A 62 4.02 0.65 15.16
N GLY A 63 3.85 -0.66 14.95
CA GLY A 63 4.93 -1.61 14.75
C GLY A 63 5.57 -1.55 13.36
N PHE A 64 4.94 -0.88 12.39
CA PHE A 64 5.41 -0.86 11.01
C PHE A 64 6.78 -0.19 10.84
N ASP A 65 7.00 0.96 11.48
CA ASP A 65 8.29 1.66 11.35
C ASP A 65 9.44 0.88 12.01
N ALA A 66 9.14 0.05 13.01
CA ALA A 66 10.09 -0.87 13.64
C ALA A 66 10.35 -2.10 12.74
N ALA A 67 9.29 -2.74 12.24
CA ALA A 67 9.37 -3.87 11.33
C ALA A 67 10.07 -3.51 10.00
N ALA A 68 9.78 -2.32 9.45
CA ALA A 68 10.44 -1.82 8.24
C ALA A 68 11.92 -1.51 8.47
N ARG A 69 12.31 -1.08 9.68
CA ARG A 69 13.72 -0.92 10.07
C ARG A 69 14.42 -2.27 10.20
N ALA A 70 13.80 -3.24 10.88
CA ALA A 70 14.32 -4.60 11.01
C ALA A 70 14.49 -5.27 9.64
N ALA A 71 13.51 -5.13 8.74
CA ALA A 71 13.59 -5.68 7.38
C ALA A 71 14.69 -5.02 6.51
N ARG A 72 15.08 -3.77 6.81
CA ARG A 72 16.10 -3.05 6.05
C ARG A 72 17.53 -3.41 6.46
N ASN A 73 17.70 -3.95 7.67
CA ASN A 73 18.96 -4.52 8.14
C ASN A 73 18.66 -5.83 8.87
N PRO A 74 18.26 -6.88 8.13
CA PRO A 74 17.80 -8.12 8.73
C PRO A 74 18.97 -8.79 9.45
N HIS A 75 18.74 -9.26 10.67
CA HIS A 75 19.69 -10.18 11.26
C HIS A 75 19.63 -11.51 10.49
N PRO A 76 20.77 -12.17 10.23
CA PRO A 76 20.80 -13.43 9.50
C PRO A 76 19.99 -14.54 10.18
N GLU A 77 19.72 -14.43 11.49
CA GLU A 77 18.81 -15.32 12.23
C GLU A 77 17.31 -15.11 11.93
N ASP A 78 16.92 -13.92 11.48
CA ASP A 78 15.53 -13.60 11.07
C ASP A 78 15.23 -14.10 9.65
N LEU A 79 16.27 -14.42 8.89
CA LEU A 79 16.18 -14.90 7.52
C LEU A 79 16.07 -16.42 7.53
N VAL A 80 14.84 -16.93 7.53
CA VAL A 80 14.62 -18.37 7.30
C VAL A 80 14.89 -18.66 5.81
N PRO A 81 15.95 -19.43 5.47
CA PRO A 81 16.16 -19.83 4.08
C PRO A 81 14.98 -20.70 3.63
N LEU A 82 14.44 -20.38 2.46
CA LEU A 82 13.35 -21.16 1.88
C LEU A 82 13.82 -22.60 1.67
N PRO A 83 13.12 -23.60 2.25
CA PRO A 83 13.52 -25.00 2.09
C PRO A 83 13.46 -25.37 0.60
N GLY A 84 14.60 -25.82 0.06
CA GLY A 84 14.77 -26.18 -1.36
C GLY A 84 15.55 -25.18 -2.22
N TRP A 85 16.01 -24.05 -1.68
CA TRP A 85 16.86 -23.08 -2.40
C TRP A 85 18.37 -23.30 -2.21
N THR A 86 18.78 -24.15 -1.26
CA THR A 86 20.20 -24.36 -0.89
C THR A 86 20.94 -25.39 -1.76
N ASP A 87 20.25 -26.09 -2.66
CA ASP A 87 20.79 -27.21 -3.46
C ASP A 87 21.27 -26.83 -4.88
N ARG A 88 21.58 -25.55 -5.12
CA ARG A 88 22.10 -25.11 -6.43
C ARG A 88 23.36 -24.25 -6.23
N GLN A 89 24.45 -24.90 -5.87
CA GLN A 89 25.83 -24.39 -5.94
C GLN A 89 26.63 -25.25 -6.90
#